data_AF-A0AAV1AJQ9-F1
#
_entry.id   AF-A0AAV1AJQ9-F1
#
_cell.length_a   1.000
_cell.length_b   1.000
_cell.length_c   1.000
_cell.angle_alpha   90.00
_cell.angle_beta   90.00
_cell.angle_gamma   90.00
#
_symmetry.space_group_name_H-M   'P 1'
#
loop_
_entity.id
_entity.type
_entity.pdbx_description
1 polymer ?
#
loop_
_entity_poly.entity_id
_entity_poly.type
_entity_poly.pdbx_seq_one_letter_code
_entity_poly.pdbx_strand_id
1 'polypeptide(L)'
;MVTHKKKNGQWVARRVENTHDDYVKHLTQATQNGNNVDGSEKLKLCKEAVGGKSRGRCYGTVRMAVNIHYGVSYLTQVTISNSNKEEESQAIEMARAEASRAREEAALANAHADEANVNAREAMAETAELKRKFEEI
;
A
#
# COMPACT_ATOMS: atom_id res chain seq x y z
N MET A 1 41.92 29.42 14.80
CA MET A 1 41.60 29.08 13.39
C MET A 1 41.27 27.59 13.32
N VAL A 2 39.99 27.22 13.27
CA VAL A 2 39.58 25.79 13.23
C VAL A 2 39.50 25.36 11.78
N THR A 3 40.43 24.51 11.35
CA THR A 3 40.45 23.92 10.01
C THR A 3 39.51 22.71 9.97
N HIS A 4 38.25 22.93 9.61
CA HIS A 4 37.34 21.82 9.32
C HIS A 4 37.79 21.11 8.04
N LYS A 5 38.46 19.95 8.18
CA LYS A 5 38.73 19.06 7.04
C LYS A 5 37.40 18.47 6.55
N LYS A 6 36.99 18.82 5.32
CA LYS A 6 35.88 18.15 4.64
C LYS A 6 36.21 16.67 4.53
N LYS A 7 35.26 15.81 4.91
CA LYS A 7 35.43 14.36 4.77
C LYS A 7 35.29 13.99 3.29
N ASN A 8 36.14 13.09 2.81
CA ASN A 8 36.07 12.57 1.45
C ASN A 8 34.70 11.93 1.21
N GLY A 9 34.11 12.11 0.02
CA GLY A 9 32.86 11.45 -0.38
C GLY A 9 32.89 9.93 -0.20
N GLN A 10 34.04 9.29 -0.47
CA GLN A 10 34.24 7.85 -0.23
C GLN A 10 34.10 7.46 1.26
N TRP A 11 34.56 8.33 2.17
CA TRP A 11 34.38 8.11 3.61
C TRP A 11 32.91 8.21 4.01
N VAL A 12 32.16 9.13 3.38
CA VAL A 12 30.72 9.29 3.64
C VAL A 12 29.95 8.09 3.10
N ALA A 13 30.21 7.66 1.85
CA ALA A 13 29.56 6.51 1.23
C ALA A 13 29.75 5.23 2.05
N ARG A 14 31.00 4.87 2.35
CA ARG A 14 31.31 3.67 3.16
C ARG A 14 30.69 3.72 4.56
N ARG A 15 30.56 4.93 5.14
CA ARG A 15 29.90 5.07 6.44
C ARG A 15 28.39 4.86 6.34
N VAL A 16 27.75 5.35 5.28
CA VAL A 16 26.32 5.14 5.05
C VAL A 16 26.04 3.66 4.82
N GLU A 17 26.84 2.98 4.00
CA GLU A 17 26.75 1.53 3.77
C GLU A 17 26.83 0.76 5.08
N ASN A 18 27.89 0.97 5.87
CA ASN A 18 28.05 0.28 7.15
C ASN A 18 26.88 0.52 8.11
N THR A 19 26.39 1.76 8.21
CA THR A 19 25.25 2.10 9.08
C THR A 19 23.95 1.46 8.59
N HIS A 20 23.76 1.36 7.27
CA HIS A 20 22.60 0.68 6.70
C HIS A 20 22.65 -0.83 6.99
N ASP A 21 23.81 -1.46 6.79
CA ASP A 21 24.00 -2.89 7.05
C ASP A 21 23.78 -3.24 8.52
N ASP A 22 24.29 -2.40 9.44
CA ASP A 22 24.04 -2.54 10.87
C ASP A 22 22.55 -2.41 11.19
N TYR A 23 21.85 -1.42 10.61
CA TYR A 23 20.41 -1.27 10.78
C TYR A 23 19.62 -2.48 10.28
N VAL A 24 19.93 -2.99 9.08
CA VAL A 24 19.27 -4.18 8.51
C VAL A 24 19.51 -5.42 9.35
N LYS A 25 20.73 -5.59 9.88
CA LYS A 25 21.07 -6.68 10.79
C LYS A 25 20.23 -6.61 12.07
N HIS A 26 20.13 -5.44 12.68
CA HIS A 26 19.32 -5.22 13.88
C HIS A 26 17.82 -5.40 13.62
N LEU A 27 17.33 -4.92 12.48
CA LEU A 27 15.93 -5.10 12.08
C LEU A 27 15.61 -6.58 11.87
N THR A 28 16.47 -7.30 11.16
CA THR A 28 16.31 -8.75 10.92
C THR A 28 16.29 -9.51 12.24
N GLN A 29 17.17 -9.17 13.19
CA GLN A 29 17.17 -9.76 14.53
C GLN A 29 15.87 -9.47 15.30
N ALA A 30 15.34 -8.25 15.20
CA ALA A 30 14.09 -7.88 15.85
C ALA A 30 12.87 -8.60 15.24
N THR A 31 12.90 -8.87 13.93
CA THR A 31 11.80 -9.55 13.20
C THR A 31 11.95 -11.08 13.13
N GLN A 32 13.04 -11.67 13.62
CA GLN A 32 13.36 -13.10 13.48
C GLN A 32 12.27 -14.05 14.03
N ASN A 33 11.44 -13.57 14.95
CA ASN A 33 10.35 -14.34 15.55
C ASN A 33 8.96 -14.00 14.98
N GLY A 34 8.89 -13.31 13.83
CA GLY A 34 7.62 -12.84 13.25
C GLY A 34 7.04 -11.63 13.99
N ASN A 35 7.81 -11.00 14.88
CA ASN A 35 7.41 -9.79 15.57
C ASN A 35 7.30 -8.63 14.57
N ASN A 36 6.16 -7.96 14.57
CA ASN A 36 5.98 -6.73 13.81
C ASN A 36 6.66 -5.58 14.55
N VAL A 37 7.78 -5.10 14.01
CA VAL A 37 8.54 -3.97 14.55
C VAL A 37 7.85 -2.68 14.12
N ASP A 38 7.32 -1.94 15.09
CA ASP A 38 6.61 -0.69 14.82
C ASP A 38 7.56 0.45 14.36
N GLY A 39 6.98 1.57 13.93
CA GLY A 39 7.78 2.72 13.46
C GLY A 39 8.70 3.33 14.55
N SER A 40 8.33 3.20 15.83
CA SER A 40 9.10 3.73 16.95
C SER A 40 10.33 2.86 17.25
N GLU A 41 10.19 1.55 17.12
CA GLU A 41 11.27 0.57 17.27
C GLU A 41 12.25 0.66 16.10
N LYS A 42 11.76 0.78 14.86
CA LYS A 42 12.61 1.05 13.69
C LYS A 42 13.47 2.30 13.89
N LEU A 43 12.90 3.35 14.48
CA LEU A 43 13.62 4.60 14.78
C LEU A 43 14.70 4.40 15.85
N LYS A 44 14.44 3.59 16.88
CA LYS A 44 15.42 3.24 17.92
C LYS A 44 16.60 2.46 17.32
N LEU A 45 16.33 1.43 16.53
CA LEU A 45 17.36 0.61 15.87
C LEU A 45 18.22 1.46 14.93
N CYS A 46 17.61 2.39 14.20
CA CYS A 46 18.36 3.33 13.36
C CYS A 46 19.27 4.26 14.19
N LYS A 47 18.79 4.76 15.32
CA LYS A 47 19.60 5.58 16.24
C LYS A 47 20.79 4.81 16.81
N GLU A 48 20.59 3.53 17.10
CA GLU A 48 21.65 2.62 17.55
C GLU A 48 22.69 2.38 16.44
N ALA A 49 22.26 2.06 15.23
CA ALA A 49 23.15 1.85 14.07
C ALA A 49 23.97 3.10 13.71
N VAL A 50 23.40 4.30 13.89
CA VAL A 50 24.11 5.58 13.65
C VAL A 50 25.11 5.92 14.78
N GLY A 51 25.05 5.19 15.91
CA GLY A 51 25.96 5.35 17.05
C GLY A 51 25.54 6.44 18.03
N GLY A 52 24.23 6.64 18.25
CA GLY A 52 23.68 7.33 19.42
C GLY A 52 24.00 8.83 19.57
N LYS A 53 24.61 9.49 18.58
CA LYS A 53 24.96 10.92 18.68
C LYS A 53 23.72 11.80 18.56
N SER A 54 23.17 12.17 19.71
CA SER A 54 22.14 13.20 19.92
C SER A 54 22.52 14.62 19.49
N ARG A 55 23.71 14.84 18.92
CA ARG A 55 24.25 16.19 18.57
C ARG A 55 24.78 16.33 17.15
N GLY A 56 24.25 15.56 16.21
CA GLY A 56 24.44 15.81 14.79
C GLY A 56 23.15 15.46 14.09
N ARG A 57 22.69 16.32 13.17
CA ARG A 57 21.50 16.08 12.33
C ARG A 57 21.49 14.60 11.95
N CYS A 58 20.45 13.86 12.35
CA CYS A 58 20.27 12.48 11.93
C CYS A 58 20.27 12.50 10.40
N TYR A 59 21.39 12.10 9.79
CA TYR A 59 21.46 11.82 8.37
C TYR A 59 20.70 10.52 8.18
N GLY A 60 19.36 10.59 8.12
CA GLY A 60 18.57 9.41 7.74
C GLY A 60 17.16 9.30 8.28
N THR A 61 16.69 10.11 9.23
CA THR A 61 15.37 9.83 9.83
C THR A 61 14.43 11.04 9.84
N VAL A 62 13.50 10.99 8.87
CA VAL A 62 12.09 11.42 9.02
C VAL A 62 11.87 12.90 9.39
N ARG A 63 12.67 13.79 8.81
CA ARG A 63 12.22 15.15 8.41
C ARG A 63 12.94 15.54 7.11
N MET A 64 12.72 14.73 6.08
CA MET A 64 13.36 14.90 4.77
C MET A 64 12.97 16.19 4.04
N ALA A 65 11.88 16.89 4.39
CA ALA A 65 11.49 18.11 3.68
C ALA A 65 12.40 19.33 3.97
N VAL A 66 13.10 19.38 5.12
CA VAL A 66 13.80 20.61 5.56
C VAL A 66 15.30 20.61 5.18
N ASN A 67 15.85 19.49 4.71
CA ASN A 67 17.29 19.36 4.40
C ASN A 67 17.60 19.05 2.92
N ILE A 68 16.63 19.19 2.00
CA ILE A 68 16.89 19.00 0.57
C ILE A 68 17.55 20.25 0.01
N HIS A 69 18.88 20.30 0.06
CA HIS A 69 19.63 21.13 -0.88
C HIS A 69 19.53 20.50 -2.27
N TYR A 70 19.39 21.36 -3.28
CA TYR A 70 19.33 21.03 -4.71
C TYR A 70 20.48 20.07 -5.08
N GLY A 71 20.20 18.76 -5.20
CA GLY A 71 21.21 17.74 -5.54
C GLY A 71 21.06 16.37 -4.86
N VAL A 72 20.29 16.24 -3.77
CA VAL A 72 20.07 14.94 -3.07
C VAL A 72 18.70 14.31 -3.40
N SER A 73 17.93 14.94 -4.29
CA SER A 73 16.54 14.59 -4.63
C SER A 73 16.36 13.25 -5.32
N TYR A 74 17.39 12.71 -5.97
CA TYR A 74 17.24 11.53 -6.83
C TYR A 74 17.05 10.22 -6.05
N LEU A 75 17.86 9.99 -5.01
CA LEU A 75 17.81 8.74 -4.24
C LEU A 75 16.58 8.66 -3.33
N THR A 76 16.15 9.78 -2.75
CA THR A 76 14.96 9.82 -1.89
C THR A 76 13.66 9.77 -2.67
N GLN A 77 13.60 10.34 -3.88
CA GLN A 77 12.44 10.16 -4.74
C GLN A 77 12.27 8.69 -5.15
N VAL A 78 13.34 7.98 -5.48
CA VAL A 78 13.22 6.57 -5.91
C VAL A 78 12.70 5.69 -4.79
N THR A 79 13.21 5.83 -3.56
CA THR A 79 12.75 4.97 -2.44
C THR A 79 11.32 5.29 -2.02
N ILE A 80 10.93 6.57 -1.95
CA ILE A 80 9.55 6.98 -1.61
C ILE A 80 8.58 6.61 -2.76
N SER A 81 9.00 6.75 -4.01
CA SER A 81 8.19 6.35 -5.15
C SER A 81 8.00 4.84 -5.23
N ASN A 82 8.97 4.04 -4.79
CA ASN A 82 8.85 2.58 -4.82
C ASN A 82 8.01 2.05 -3.65
N SER A 83 8.13 2.60 -2.44
CA SER A 83 7.25 2.21 -1.32
C SER A 83 5.79 2.58 -1.58
N ASN A 84 5.54 3.75 -2.16
CA ASN A 84 4.17 4.17 -2.50
C ASN A 84 3.57 3.32 -3.63
N LYS A 85 4.38 2.87 -4.59
CA LYS A 85 3.91 2.00 -5.68
C LYS A 85 3.46 0.62 -5.19
N GLU A 86 4.12 0.03 -4.20
CA GLU A 86 3.72 -1.27 -3.66
C GLU A 86 2.39 -1.18 -2.92
N GLU A 87 2.22 -0.16 -2.07
CA GLU A 87 0.95 0.10 -1.36
C GLU A 87 -0.18 0.46 -2.33
N GLU A 88 0.09 1.30 -3.34
CA GLU A 88 -0.87 1.62 -4.42
C GLU A 88 -1.22 0.38 -5.26
N SER A 89 -0.26 -0.48 -5.57
CA SER A 89 -0.51 -1.71 -6.34
C SER A 89 -1.41 -2.67 -5.55
N GLN A 90 -1.18 -2.85 -4.25
CA GLN A 90 -2.04 -3.67 -3.40
C GLN A 90 -3.45 -3.08 -3.27
N ALA A 91 -3.57 -1.75 -3.13
CA ALA A 91 -4.86 -1.08 -3.08
C ALA A 91 -5.64 -1.21 -4.41
N ILE A 92 -4.94 -1.10 -5.55
CA ILE A 92 -5.53 -1.29 -6.89
C ILE A 92 -5.97 -2.74 -7.08
N GLU A 93 -5.19 -3.73 -6.63
CA GLU A 93 -5.57 -5.14 -6.72
C GLU A 93 -6.79 -5.47 -5.86
N MET A 94 -6.85 -4.97 -4.63
CA MET A 94 -8.06 -5.10 -3.79
C MET A 94 -9.28 -4.45 -4.44
N ALA A 95 -9.13 -3.23 -4.96
CA ALA A 95 -10.23 -2.53 -5.64
C ALA A 95 -10.70 -3.29 -6.90
N ARG A 96 -9.79 -3.93 -7.64
CA ARG A 96 -10.14 -4.78 -8.79
C ARG A 96 -10.87 -6.05 -8.37
N ALA A 97 -10.42 -6.71 -7.31
CA ALA A 97 -11.09 -7.90 -6.78
C ALA A 97 -12.49 -7.58 -6.26
N GLU A 98 -12.65 -6.45 -5.57
CA GLU A 98 -13.96 -5.95 -5.12
C GLU A 98 -14.87 -5.61 -6.30
N ALA A 99 -14.38 -4.90 -7.31
CA ALA A 99 -15.14 -4.59 -8.51
C ALA A 99 -15.56 -5.85 -9.30
N SER A 100 -14.74 -6.91 -9.31
CA SER A 100 -15.11 -8.18 -9.93
C SER A 100 -16.27 -8.85 -9.19
N ARG A 101 -16.18 -8.93 -7.86
CA ARG A 101 -17.25 -9.50 -7.03
C ARG A 101 -18.57 -8.73 -7.19
N ALA A 102 -18.52 -7.40 -7.17
CA ALA A 102 -19.71 -6.57 -7.38
C ALA A 102 -20.34 -6.78 -8.77
N ARG A 103 -19.52 -7.02 -9.81
CA ARG A 103 -20.03 -7.33 -11.15
C ARG A 103 -20.69 -8.71 -11.23
N GLU A 104 -20.10 -9.71 -10.58
CA GLU A 104 -20.69 -11.05 -10.49
C GLU A 104 -22.02 -11.03 -9.74
N GLU A 105 -22.09 -10.32 -8.61
CA GLU A 105 -23.32 -10.15 -7.84
C GLU A 105 -24.39 -9.41 -8.64
N ALA A 106 -24.03 -8.35 -9.35
CA ALA A 106 -24.95 -7.64 -10.24
C ALA A 106 -25.44 -8.52 -11.39
N ALA A 107 -24.58 -9.37 -11.97
CA ALA A 107 -24.97 -10.31 -13.02
C ALA A 107 -25.98 -11.35 -12.51
N LEU A 108 -25.77 -11.89 -11.30
CA LEU A 108 -26.70 -12.81 -10.66
C LEU A 108 -28.05 -12.13 -10.35
N ALA A 109 -28.04 -10.91 -9.80
CA ALA A 109 -29.24 -10.15 -9.53
C ALA A 109 -30.04 -9.86 -10.81
N ASN A 110 -29.35 -9.51 -11.91
CA ASN A 110 -29.99 -9.30 -13.21
C ASN A 110 -30.60 -10.58 -13.76
N ALA A 111 -29.90 -11.73 -13.65
CA ALA A 111 -30.44 -13.01 -14.09
C ALA A 111 -31.72 -13.39 -13.32
N HIS A 112 -31.74 -13.19 -12.01
CA HIS A 112 -32.94 -13.40 -11.20
C HIS A 112 -34.09 -12.45 -11.57
N ALA A 113 -33.78 -11.18 -11.88
CA ALA A 113 -34.79 -10.22 -12.32
C ALA A 113 -35.38 -10.61 -13.69
N ASP A 114 -34.56 -11.09 -14.61
CA ASP A 114 -35.00 -11.56 -15.93
C ASP A 114 -35.89 -12.81 -15.79
N GLU A 115 -35.50 -13.77 -14.96
CA GLU A 115 -36.31 -14.96 -14.68
C GLU A 115 -37.66 -14.59 -14.05
N ALA A 116 -37.66 -13.70 -13.05
CA ALA A 116 -38.89 -13.22 -12.43
C ALA A 116 -39.81 -12.50 -13.43
N ASN A 117 -39.24 -11.73 -14.37
CA ASN A 117 -40.00 -11.06 -15.42
C ASN A 117 -40.61 -12.04 -16.42
N VAL A 118 -39.90 -13.11 -16.79
CA VAL A 118 -40.43 -14.17 -17.66
C VAL A 118 -41.61 -14.86 -16.95
N ASN A 119 -41.41 -15.30 -15.71
CA ASN A 119 -42.44 -15.97 -14.92
C ASN A 119 -43.69 -15.08 -14.75
N ALA A 120 -43.49 -13.78 -14.50
CA ALA A 120 -44.61 -12.84 -14.38
C ALA A 120 -45.39 -12.70 -15.69
N ARG A 121 -44.71 -12.68 -16.85
CA ARG A 121 -45.37 -12.61 -18.16
C ARG A 121 -46.15 -13.88 -18.47
N GLU A 122 -45.58 -15.05 -18.17
CA GLU A 122 -46.27 -16.33 -18.35
C GLU A 122 -47.53 -16.40 -17.48
N ALA A 123 -47.43 -16.05 -16.20
CA ALA A 123 -48.59 -15.98 -15.30
C ALA A 123 -49.65 -14.97 -15.78
N MET A 124 -49.23 -13.81 -16.31
CA MET A 124 -50.16 -12.84 -16.91
C MET A 124 -50.85 -13.38 -18.17
N ALA A 125 -50.14 -14.14 -19.00
CA ALA A 125 -50.71 -14.77 -20.19
C ALA A 125 -51.73 -15.86 -19.82
N GLU A 126 -51.39 -16.74 -18.86
CA GLU A 126 -52.31 -17.78 -18.36
C GLU A 126 -53.58 -17.18 -17.76
N THR A 127 -53.43 -16.13 -16.93
CA THR A 127 -54.59 -15.46 -16.33
C THR A 127 -55.46 -14.74 -17.36
N ALA A 128 -54.87 -14.18 -18.41
CA ALA A 128 -55.62 -13.60 -19.53
C ALA A 128 -56.38 -14.67 -20.33
N GLU A 129 -55.77 -15.83 -20.58
CA GLU A 129 -56.42 -16.94 -21.27
C GLU A 129 -57.58 -17.53 -20.46
N LEU A 130 -57.37 -17.72 -19.15
CA LEU A 130 -58.43 -18.13 -18.21
C LEU A 130 -59.61 -17.16 -18.23
N LYS A 131 -59.35 -15.85 -18.15
CA LYS A 131 -60.41 -14.82 -18.22
C LYS A 131 -61.20 -14.92 -19.52
N ARG A 132 -60.53 -15.07 -20.66
CA ARG A 132 -61.20 -15.21 -21.96
C ARG A 132 -62.12 -16.44 -22.02
N LYS A 133 -61.66 -17.58 -21.48
CA LYS A 133 -62.46 -18.81 -21.39
C LYS A 133 -63.70 -18.66 -20.50
N PHE A 134 -63.62 -17.85 -19.44
CA PHE A 134 -64.77 -17.54 -18.58
C PHE A 134 -65.79 -16.61 -19.25
N GLU A 135 -65.35 -15.71 -20.14
CA GLU A 135 -66.24 -14.79 -20.87
C GLU A 135 -66.96 -15.45 -22.06
N GLU A 136 -66.48 -16.61 -22.53
CA GLU A 136 -67.07 -17.41 -23.62
C GLU A 136 -68.15 -18.42 -23.15
N ILE A 137 -68.47 -18.50 -21.85
CA ILE A 137 -69.50 -19.37 -21.23
C ILE A 137 -70.70 -18.54 -20.79
#